data_AF-A0A1E4TWW1-F1
#
_entry.id   AF-A0A1E4TWW1-F1
#
_cell.length_a   1.000
_cell.length_b   1.000
_cell.length_c   1.000
_cell.angle_alpha   90.00
_cell.angle_beta   90.00
_cell.angle_gamma   90.00
#
_symmetry.space_group_name_H-M   'P 1'
#
loop_
_entity.id
_entity.type
_entity.pdbx_description
1 polymer ?
#
loop_
_entity_poly.entity_id
_entity_poly.type
_entity_poly.pdbx_seq_one_letter_code
_entity_poly.pdbx_strand_id
1 'polypeptide(L)'
;MINFQKSLNPLNPVFVEKCPITPEVEASCACISDFEFPPSKQIDTSRPLASSKANIWKHLLILDKEKSPKDWESRIESDTESLLSQFSKFKRSLTSPYHPVAISNVSLKENQNFFNDIENDFEDYIQLLLYPDNKLIKFPKNLMKDEQTLKNFINAFLYPLDAETEAERLQLQESFENYDNTSKLLLACGHMKRDVRCGILGPALCDEFHKILKSKQLTNKDIKVGIISHIGGHAFAGNVIYFNEKGESIWYGRVFPVNCEGIVTETVFNGRIIKELYRGS
;
A
#
# COMPACT_ATOMS: atom_id res chain seq x y z
N MET A 1 -1.84 3.32 28.44
CA MET A 1 -2.77 2.93 27.37
C MET A 1 -2.96 4.12 26.46
N ILE A 2 -2.37 4.12 25.26
CA ILE A 2 -2.61 5.16 24.25
C ILE A 2 -4.00 4.89 23.69
N ASN A 3 -4.94 5.81 23.93
CA ASN A 3 -6.31 5.68 23.49
C ASN A 3 -6.36 6.05 21.99
N PHE A 4 -6.59 5.07 21.11
CA PHE A 4 -6.83 5.30 19.68
C PHE A 4 -8.18 5.99 19.50
N GLN A 5 -8.26 7.30 19.74
CA GLN A 5 -9.50 8.05 19.62
C GLN A 5 -9.62 8.68 18.23
N LYS A 6 -10.52 8.06 17.44
CA LYS A 6 -11.13 8.47 16.16
C LYS A 6 -10.50 7.82 14.93
N SER A 7 -11.12 6.72 14.50
CA SER A 7 -11.05 6.23 13.12
C SER A 7 -11.48 7.35 12.16
N LEU A 8 -10.91 7.38 10.96
CA LEU A 8 -11.36 8.26 9.87
C LEU A 8 -12.89 8.19 9.69
N ASN A 9 -13.51 9.36 9.53
CA ASN A 9 -14.92 9.47 9.13
C ASN A 9 -14.96 9.80 7.63
N PRO A 10 -15.23 8.83 6.75
CA PRO A 10 -15.18 9.05 5.30
C PRO A 10 -16.25 10.05 4.81
N LEU A 11 -17.33 10.25 5.57
CA LEU A 11 -18.41 11.20 5.24
C LEU A 11 -18.06 12.64 5.61
N ASN A 12 -17.14 12.85 6.56
CA ASN A 12 -16.72 14.19 6.97
C ASN A 12 -15.24 14.17 7.43
N PRO A 13 -14.30 14.08 6.48
CA PRO A 13 -12.88 14.05 6.80
C PRO A 13 -12.44 15.36 7.47
N VAL A 14 -11.70 15.24 8.56
CA VAL A 14 -11.11 16.39 9.26
C VAL A 14 -9.71 16.62 8.68
N PHE A 15 -9.49 17.82 8.14
CA PHE A 15 -8.18 18.20 7.60
C PHE A 15 -7.37 19.03 8.58
N VAL A 16 -6.05 18.83 8.55
CA VAL A 16 -5.06 19.79 9.07
C VAL A 16 -4.31 20.37 7.87
N GLU A 17 -4.15 21.69 7.85
CA GLU A 17 -3.62 22.38 6.65
C GLU A 17 -2.16 21.99 6.37
N LYS A 18 -1.34 21.88 7.41
CA LYS A 18 0.09 21.53 7.32
C LYS A 18 0.45 20.36 8.22
N CYS A 19 1.46 19.62 7.81
CA CYS A 19 2.09 18.58 8.60
C CYS A 19 2.72 19.24 9.84
N PRO A 20 2.36 18.83 11.06
CA PRO A 20 3.09 19.29 12.23
C PRO A 20 4.49 18.70 12.16
N ILE A 21 5.50 19.57 12.26
CA ILE A 21 6.89 19.19 12.38
C ILE A 21 7.36 19.68 13.73
N THR A 22 7.87 18.78 14.58
CA THR A 22 8.39 19.16 15.89
C THR A 22 9.78 19.80 15.72
N PRO A 23 10.16 20.79 16.54
CA PRO A 23 11.50 21.40 16.48
C PRO A 23 12.64 20.37 16.65
N GLU A 24 12.39 19.32 17.43
CA GLU A 24 13.31 18.19 17.63
C GLU A 24 13.50 17.36 16.35
N VAL A 25 12.45 17.20 15.54
CA VAL A 25 12.51 16.55 14.22
C VAL A 25 13.13 17.47 13.19
N GLU A 26 12.89 18.78 13.23
CA GLU A 26 13.64 19.75 12.39
C GLU A 26 15.15 19.70 12.66
N ALA A 27 15.56 19.47 13.92
CA ALA A 27 16.97 19.44 14.32
C ALA A 27 17.66 18.07 14.16
N SER A 28 16.92 16.96 14.12
CA SER A 28 17.48 15.58 14.15
C SER A 28 17.21 14.75 12.91
N CYS A 29 16.34 15.19 12.01
CA CYS A 29 15.97 14.45 10.81
C CYS A 29 16.89 14.81 9.64
N ALA A 30 17.06 13.85 8.71
CA ALA A 30 17.58 14.17 7.39
C ALA A 30 16.65 15.20 6.75
N CYS A 31 17.11 16.45 6.70
CA CYS A 31 16.35 17.55 6.15
C CYS A 31 16.11 17.31 4.65
N ILE A 32 15.12 17.98 4.05
CA ILE A 32 14.78 17.80 2.62
C ILE A 32 16.03 17.94 1.73
N SER A 33 16.98 18.79 2.11
CA SER A 33 18.25 19.00 1.40
C SER A 33 19.24 17.84 1.47
N ASP A 34 19.07 16.89 2.38
CA ASP A 34 19.92 15.68 2.45
C ASP A 34 19.57 14.66 1.36
N PHE A 35 18.48 14.88 0.62
CA PHE A 35 18.04 14.03 -0.48
C PHE A 35 18.42 14.66 -1.82
N GLU A 36 19.45 14.11 -2.45
CA GLU A 36 19.83 14.49 -3.81
C GLU A 36 19.14 13.61 -4.85
N PHE A 37 18.49 14.26 -5.82
CA PHE A 37 17.91 13.60 -6.98
C PHE A 37 18.64 14.03 -8.26
N PRO A 38 18.68 13.18 -9.30
CA PRO A 38 19.26 13.57 -10.58
C PRO A 38 18.65 14.88 -11.10
N PRO A 39 19.42 15.79 -11.73
CA PRO A 39 18.91 17.10 -12.18
C PRO A 39 17.66 17.01 -13.08
N SER A 40 17.55 15.96 -13.90
CA SER A 40 16.40 15.71 -14.78
C SER A 40 15.19 15.06 -14.08
N LYS A 41 15.33 14.69 -12.80
CA LYS A 41 14.32 13.98 -12.01
C LYS A 41 14.14 14.62 -10.64
N GLN A 42 13.92 15.93 -10.61
CA GLN A 42 13.50 16.64 -9.40
C GLN A 42 12.06 16.29 -9.02
N ILE A 43 11.72 16.46 -7.74
CA ILE A 43 10.33 16.35 -7.29
C ILE A 43 9.56 17.57 -7.76
N ASP A 44 8.43 17.32 -8.41
CA ASP A 44 7.54 18.37 -8.86
C ASP A 44 6.81 18.95 -7.67
N THR A 45 7.09 20.22 -7.36
CA THR A 45 6.44 21.01 -6.31
C THR A 45 5.36 21.96 -6.85
N SER A 46 5.25 22.07 -8.18
CA SER A 46 4.41 23.06 -8.87
C SER A 46 2.96 22.63 -9.05
N ARG A 47 2.72 21.37 -9.38
CA ARG A 47 1.35 20.87 -9.60
C ARG A 47 0.60 20.61 -8.29
N PRO A 48 -0.73 20.71 -8.24
CA PRO A 48 -1.49 20.35 -7.05
C PRO A 48 -1.41 18.84 -6.77
N LEU A 49 -1.35 18.46 -5.48
CA LEU A 49 -1.43 17.06 -5.06
C LEU A 49 -2.87 16.56 -4.98
N ALA A 50 -3.80 17.40 -4.51
CA ALA A 50 -5.19 17.01 -4.34
C ALA A 50 -5.77 16.41 -5.64
N SER A 51 -6.45 15.28 -5.51
CA SER A 51 -7.04 14.52 -6.62
C SER A 51 -6.02 13.99 -7.65
N SER A 52 -4.73 13.90 -7.30
CA SER A 52 -3.70 13.28 -8.15
C SER A 52 -3.54 11.77 -7.94
N LYS A 53 -4.23 11.17 -6.96
CA LYS A 53 -4.31 9.72 -6.76
C LYS A 53 -4.90 9.03 -8.00
N ALA A 54 -4.43 7.82 -8.30
CA ALA A 54 -5.02 7.00 -9.36
C ALA A 54 -6.48 6.64 -9.02
N ASN A 55 -7.39 6.74 -9.99
CA ASN A 55 -8.77 6.29 -9.80
C ASN A 55 -8.79 4.75 -9.73
N ILE A 56 -9.08 4.20 -8.56
CA ILE A 56 -9.05 2.77 -8.27
C ILE A 56 -10.34 2.37 -7.55
N TRP A 57 -10.97 1.29 -7.99
CA TRP A 57 -12.09 0.64 -7.33
C TRP A 57 -11.60 -0.37 -6.29
N LYS A 58 -10.63 -1.21 -6.67
CA LYS A 58 -9.95 -2.14 -5.74
C LYS A 58 -8.44 -2.04 -5.87
N HIS A 59 -7.75 -2.32 -4.77
CA HIS A 59 -6.29 -2.45 -4.71
C HIS A 59 -5.94 -3.83 -4.16
N LEU A 60 -5.41 -4.69 -5.03
CA LEU A 60 -4.84 -5.97 -4.66
C LEU A 60 -3.34 -5.80 -4.38
N LEU A 61 -2.94 -6.03 -3.14
CA LEU A 61 -1.54 -6.04 -2.73
C LEU A 61 -1.05 -7.48 -2.67
N ILE A 62 0.01 -7.79 -3.42
CA ILE A 62 0.68 -9.08 -3.41
C ILE A 62 1.88 -8.96 -2.48
N LEU A 63 1.91 -9.72 -1.38
CA LEU A 63 3.05 -9.73 -0.48
C LEU A 63 4.19 -10.54 -1.10
N ASP A 64 5.21 -9.84 -1.54
CA ASP A 64 6.40 -10.42 -2.16
C ASP A 64 7.44 -10.72 -1.08
N LYS A 65 7.55 -12.00 -0.75
CA LYS A 65 8.53 -12.53 0.20
C LYS A 65 9.80 -13.04 -0.49
N GLU A 66 9.77 -13.19 -1.81
CA GLU A 66 10.84 -13.83 -2.58
C GLU A 66 11.81 -12.80 -3.16
N LYS A 67 11.32 -11.62 -3.55
CA LYS A 67 12.14 -10.54 -4.12
C LYS A 67 12.18 -9.32 -3.22
N SER A 68 13.38 -8.77 -3.06
CA SER A 68 13.54 -7.43 -2.49
C SER A 68 12.97 -6.38 -3.45
N PRO A 69 12.47 -5.23 -2.95
CA PRO A 69 12.03 -4.12 -3.81
C PRO A 69 13.09 -3.63 -4.81
N LYS A 70 14.37 -3.87 -4.54
CA LYS A 70 15.49 -3.54 -5.44
C LYS A 70 15.53 -4.46 -6.66
N ASP A 71 15.03 -5.68 -6.54
CA ASP A 71 15.06 -6.72 -7.56
C ASP A 71 13.83 -6.68 -8.48
N TRP A 72 12.76 -5.99 -8.08
CA TRP A 72 11.58 -5.78 -8.93
C TRP A 72 11.95 -5.18 -10.29
N GLU A 73 11.33 -5.72 -11.33
CA GLU A 73 11.49 -5.22 -12.69
C GLU A 73 10.89 -3.82 -12.86
N SER A 74 11.53 -2.97 -13.66
CA SER A 74 11.07 -1.59 -13.91
C SER A 74 9.60 -1.53 -14.32
N ARG A 75 9.14 -2.55 -15.05
CA ARG A 75 7.72 -2.86 -15.27
C ARG A 75 7.43 -4.16 -14.54
N ILE A 76 6.78 -4.10 -13.38
CA ILE A 76 6.52 -5.29 -12.56
C ILE A 76 5.71 -6.36 -13.30
N GLU A 77 4.95 -5.99 -14.34
CA GLU A 77 4.20 -6.92 -15.18
C GLU A 77 5.10 -7.77 -16.10
N SER A 78 6.36 -7.39 -16.31
CA SER A 78 7.29 -8.17 -17.16
C SER A 78 7.96 -9.33 -16.41
N ASP A 79 7.73 -9.44 -15.10
CA ASP A 79 8.23 -10.54 -14.29
C ASP A 79 7.35 -11.79 -14.47
N THR A 80 7.66 -12.61 -15.46
CA THR A 80 6.85 -13.76 -15.91
C THR A 80 6.63 -14.84 -14.85
N GLU A 81 7.44 -14.85 -13.79
CA GLU A 81 7.31 -15.80 -12.68
C GLU A 81 6.44 -15.27 -11.54
N SER A 82 6.10 -13.97 -11.53
CA SER A 82 5.24 -13.38 -10.51
C SER A 82 3.75 -13.64 -10.75
N LEU A 83 2.98 -13.78 -9.68
CA LEU A 83 1.51 -13.82 -9.75
C LEU A 83 0.93 -12.55 -10.39
N LEU A 84 1.57 -11.40 -10.17
CA LEU A 84 1.16 -10.11 -10.76
C LEU A 84 1.15 -10.18 -12.29
N SER A 85 2.19 -10.75 -12.90
CA SER A 85 2.24 -10.88 -14.36
C SER A 85 1.19 -11.85 -14.90
N GLN A 86 0.82 -12.87 -14.12
CA GLN A 86 -0.27 -13.79 -14.48
C GLN A 86 -1.62 -13.07 -14.51
N PHE A 87 -1.93 -12.27 -13.48
CA PHE A 87 -3.13 -11.41 -13.51
C PHE A 87 -3.09 -10.37 -14.63
N SER A 88 -1.90 -9.85 -14.95
CA SER A 88 -1.71 -8.88 -16.04
C SER A 88 -2.07 -9.42 -17.43
N LYS A 89 -2.19 -10.75 -17.61
CA LYS A 89 -2.74 -11.35 -18.85
C LYS A 89 -4.24 -11.07 -19.02
N PHE A 90 -4.96 -10.84 -17.91
CA PHE A 90 -6.39 -10.54 -17.88
C PHE A 90 -6.68 -9.04 -17.74
N LYS A 91 -5.76 -8.16 -18.19
CA LYS A 91 -5.88 -6.70 -18.09
C LYS A 91 -7.25 -6.17 -18.47
N ARG A 92 -7.89 -6.68 -19.54
CA ARG A 92 -9.22 -6.23 -19.98
C ARG A 92 -10.28 -6.38 -18.87
N SER A 93 -10.23 -7.45 -18.09
CA SER A 93 -11.13 -7.69 -16.96
C SER A 93 -10.81 -6.81 -15.75
N LEU A 94 -9.55 -6.38 -15.61
CA LEU A 94 -9.05 -5.59 -14.48
C LEU A 94 -9.10 -4.07 -14.71
N THR A 95 -9.08 -3.63 -15.97
CA THR A 95 -9.04 -2.22 -16.36
C THR A 95 -10.40 -1.73 -16.85
N SER A 96 -11.48 -2.12 -16.17
CA SER A 96 -12.81 -1.56 -16.43
C SER A 96 -12.78 -0.04 -16.22
N PRO A 97 -13.36 0.78 -17.12
CA PRO A 97 -13.45 2.22 -16.93
C PRO A 97 -14.19 2.62 -15.63
N TYR A 98 -15.12 1.77 -15.19
CA TYR A 98 -15.96 2.03 -14.00
C TYR A 98 -15.41 1.34 -12.74
N HIS A 99 -14.73 0.20 -12.91
CA HIS A 99 -14.25 -0.63 -11.81
C HIS A 99 -12.75 -0.97 -11.95
N PRO A 100 -11.85 0.03 -11.99
CA PRO A 100 -10.43 -0.20 -12.20
C PRO A 100 -9.78 -0.89 -11.00
N VAL A 101 -9.05 -1.97 -11.24
CA VAL A 101 -8.29 -2.69 -10.21
C VAL A 101 -6.80 -2.36 -10.33
N ALA A 102 -6.22 -1.86 -9.25
CA ALA A 102 -4.77 -1.74 -9.12
C ALA A 102 -4.18 -3.01 -8.49
N ILE A 103 -3.07 -3.48 -9.02
CA ILE A 103 -2.30 -4.59 -8.45
C ILE A 103 -0.89 -4.07 -8.14
N SER A 104 -0.36 -4.35 -6.95
CA SER A 104 0.97 -3.90 -6.55
C SER A 104 1.69 -4.96 -5.73
N ASN A 105 3.02 -5.05 -5.91
CA ASN A 105 3.85 -5.84 -5.02
C ASN A 105 4.13 -5.03 -3.76
N VAL A 106 4.16 -5.71 -2.62
CA VAL A 106 4.47 -5.14 -1.32
C VAL A 106 5.53 -6.01 -0.65
N SER A 107 6.58 -5.37 -0.16
CA SER A 107 7.60 -6.01 0.66
C SER A 107 7.56 -5.40 2.05
N LEU A 108 7.27 -6.22 3.05
CA LEU A 108 7.38 -5.82 4.45
C LEU A 108 8.76 -6.20 4.98
N LYS A 109 9.25 -5.49 6.01
CA LYS A 109 10.50 -5.90 6.68
C LYS A 109 10.36 -7.28 7.33
N GLU A 110 11.48 -7.99 7.40
CA GLU A 110 11.60 -9.27 8.10
C GLU A 110 10.95 -9.20 9.51
N ASN A 111 10.16 -10.22 9.86
CA ASN A 111 9.33 -10.32 11.07
C ASN A 111 7.96 -9.59 11.07
N GLN A 112 7.53 -9.04 9.93
CA GLN A 112 6.15 -8.57 9.76
C GLN A 112 5.29 -9.62 9.06
N ASN A 113 4.89 -10.66 9.79
CA ASN A 113 3.91 -11.61 9.27
C ASN A 113 2.48 -11.11 9.56
N PHE A 114 1.57 -11.28 8.59
CA PHE A 114 0.14 -11.01 8.82
C PHE A 114 -0.52 -12.03 9.73
N PHE A 115 0.09 -13.21 9.84
CA PHE A 115 -0.33 -14.27 10.75
C PHE A 115 0.76 -14.40 11.82
N ASN A 116 0.41 -14.13 13.08
CA ASN A 116 1.34 -14.32 14.20
C ASN A 116 1.47 -15.81 14.62
N ASP A 117 0.60 -16.70 14.13
CA ASP A 117 0.43 -18.03 14.73
C ASP A 117 0.61 -19.21 13.76
N ILE A 118 1.03 -18.99 12.50
CA ILE A 118 1.16 -20.10 11.54
C ILE A 118 2.36 -19.93 10.61
N GLU A 119 3.59 -19.94 11.14
CA GLU A 119 4.80 -19.81 10.30
C GLU A 119 4.96 -20.96 9.28
N ASN A 120 4.39 -22.14 9.55
CA ASN A 120 4.55 -23.32 8.69
C ASN A 120 3.51 -23.48 7.56
N ASP A 121 2.46 -22.64 7.50
CA ASP A 121 1.32 -22.84 6.60
C ASP A 121 1.27 -21.85 5.42
N PHE A 122 2.35 -21.10 5.19
CA PHE A 122 2.46 -20.09 4.14
C PHE A 122 3.60 -20.31 3.14
N GLU A 123 4.40 -21.36 3.27
CA GLU A 123 5.43 -21.64 2.27
C GLU A 123 4.82 -21.91 0.88
N ASP A 124 3.68 -22.60 0.86
CA ASP A 124 2.95 -22.98 -0.36
C ASP A 124 1.97 -21.91 -0.88
N TYR A 125 1.83 -20.79 -0.16
CA TYR A 125 0.82 -19.77 -0.48
C TYR A 125 1.43 -18.38 -0.66
N ILE A 126 0.80 -17.61 -1.54
CA ILE A 126 1.02 -16.18 -1.71
C ILE A 126 -0.05 -15.46 -0.91
N GLN A 127 0.38 -14.54 -0.06
CA GLN A 127 -0.53 -13.72 0.75
C GLN A 127 -0.95 -12.49 -0.05
N LEU A 128 -2.26 -12.29 -0.15
CA LEU A 128 -2.89 -11.20 -0.88
C LEU A 128 -3.72 -10.36 0.07
N LEU A 129 -3.60 -9.03 -0.01
CA LEU A 129 -4.51 -8.12 0.69
C LEU A 129 -5.38 -7.41 -0.33
N LEU A 130 -6.68 -7.36 -0.06
CA LEU A 130 -7.64 -6.71 -0.94
C LEU A 130 -8.30 -5.55 -0.20
N TYR A 131 -8.20 -4.36 -0.79
CA TYR A 131 -8.87 -3.14 -0.33
C TYR A 131 -9.86 -2.64 -1.40
N PRO A 132 -11.01 -2.05 -1.03
CA PRO A 132 -11.46 -1.75 0.34
C PRO A 132 -12.16 -2.92 1.06
N ASP A 133 -12.34 -4.07 0.39
CA ASP A 133 -13.01 -5.28 0.93
C ASP A 133 -12.37 -5.80 2.23
N ASN A 134 -11.15 -5.36 2.52
CA ASN A 134 -10.38 -5.62 3.73
C ASN A 134 -10.22 -7.11 4.00
N LYS A 135 -9.80 -7.85 2.97
CA LYS A 135 -9.56 -9.29 3.01
C LYS A 135 -8.08 -9.62 2.97
N LEU A 136 -7.70 -10.68 3.67
CA LEU A 136 -6.44 -11.38 3.54
C LEU A 136 -6.72 -12.74 2.91
N ILE A 137 -6.16 -13.00 1.73
CA ILE A 137 -6.46 -14.17 0.92
C ILE A 137 -5.18 -14.97 0.70
N LYS A 138 -5.24 -16.29 0.86
CA LYS A 138 -4.17 -17.20 0.46
C LYS A 138 -4.38 -17.64 -0.99
N PHE A 139 -3.37 -17.45 -1.84
CA PHE A 139 -3.36 -17.95 -3.21
C PHE A 139 -2.33 -19.08 -3.36
N PRO A 140 -2.70 -20.30 -3.79
CA PRO A 140 -1.77 -21.42 -3.90
C PRO A 140 -0.66 -21.17 -4.94
N LYS A 141 0.62 -21.26 -4.54
CA LYS A 141 1.77 -21.00 -5.42
C LYS A 141 1.80 -21.93 -6.64
N ASN A 142 1.49 -23.20 -6.43
CA ASN A 142 1.44 -24.22 -7.50
C ASN A 142 0.37 -23.94 -8.57
N LEU A 143 -0.63 -23.11 -8.27
CA LEU A 143 -1.71 -22.73 -9.19
C LEU A 143 -1.53 -21.34 -9.82
N MET A 144 -0.39 -20.67 -9.59
CA MET A 144 -0.14 -19.33 -10.16
C MET A 144 -0.31 -19.25 -11.67
N LYS A 145 0.03 -20.32 -12.40
CA LYS A 145 -0.04 -20.39 -13.86
C LYS A 145 -1.32 -21.06 -14.37
N ASP A 146 -2.21 -21.51 -13.49
CA ASP A 146 -3.47 -22.15 -13.87
C ASP A 146 -4.51 -21.09 -14.26
N GLU A 147 -4.88 -21.07 -15.54
CA GLU A 147 -5.78 -20.07 -16.11
C GLU A 147 -7.18 -20.09 -15.48
N GLN A 148 -7.70 -21.27 -15.14
CA GLN A 148 -9.03 -21.39 -14.54
C GLN A 148 -9.05 -20.83 -13.12
N THR A 149 -8.04 -21.15 -12.31
CA THR A 149 -7.89 -20.63 -10.94
C THR A 149 -7.75 -19.11 -10.95
N LEU A 150 -6.96 -18.54 -11.88
CA LEU A 150 -6.84 -17.09 -12.03
C LEU A 150 -8.17 -16.42 -12.39
N LYS A 151 -8.94 -17.00 -13.32
CA LYS A 151 -10.29 -16.51 -13.68
C LYS A 151 -11.26 -16.60 -12.50
N ASN A 152 -11.25 -17.73 -11.78
CA ASN A 152 -12.07 -17.92 -10.60
C ASN A 152 -11.75 -16.87 -9.52
N PHE A 153 -10.47 -16.59 -9.29
CA PHE A 153 -10.03 -15.54 -8.35
C PHE A 153 -10.53 -14.15 -8.80
N ILE A 154 -10.38 -13.82 -10.08
CA ILE A 154 -10.85 -12.54 -10.63
C ILE A 154 -12.37 -12.40 -10.42
N ASN A 155 -13.16 -13.44 -10.74
CA ASN A 155 -14.61 -13.42 -10.57
C ASN A 155 -15.03 -13.34 -9.09
N ALA A 156 -14.29 -14.03 -8.22
CA ALA A 156 -14.52 -14.04 -6.78
C ALA A 156 -14.27 -12.66 -6.14
N PHE A 157 -13.19 -11.98 -6.53
CA PHE A 157 -12.66 -10.84 -5.75
C PHE A 157 -12.49 -9.55 -6.54
N LEU A 158 -12.24 -9.59 -7.85
CA LEU A 158 -11.75 -8.43 -8.61
C LEU A 158 -12.68 -7.96 -9.74
N TYR A 159 -13.78 -8.67 -10.00
CA TYR A 159 -14.71 -8.33 -11.07
C TYR A 159 -16.04 -7.85 -10.49
N PRO A 160 -16.61 -6.73 -10.96
CA PRO A 160 -17.98 -6.33 -10.59
C PRO A 160 -18.96 -7.34 -11.22
N LEU A 161 -19.95 -7.79 -10.45
CA LEU A 161 -20.95 -8.74 -10.93
C LEU A 161 -22.33 -8.19 -10.59
N ASP A 162 -23.30 -8.52 -11.42
CA ASP A 162 -24.70 -8.13 -11.23
C ASP A 162 -25.33 -8.99 -10.12
N ALA A 163 -26.39 -8.47 -9.48
CA ALA A 163 -27.01 -9.07 -8.29
C ALA A 163 -27.43 -10.55 -8.46
N GLU A 164 -27.73 -10.97 -9.70
CA GLU A 164 -28.13 -12.35 -10.01
C GLU A 164 -27.01 -13.39 -9.82
N THR A 165 -25.75 -12.96 -9.74
CA THR A 165 -24.56 -13.83 -9.67
C THR A 165 -23.83 -13.75 -8.32
N GLU A 166 -24.45 -13.16 -7.30
CA GLU A 166 -23.86 -13.01 -5.97
C GLU A 166 -23.63 -14.36 -5.27
N ALA A 167 -24.56 -15.31 -5.42
CA ALA A 167 -24.39 -16.65 -4.87
C ALA A 167 -23.20 -17.41 -5.49
N GLU A 168 -22.99 -17.27 -6.80
CA GLU A 168 -21.84 -17.85 -7.50
C GLU A 168 -20.53 -17.21 -7.02
N ARG A 169 -20.53 -15.90 -6.78
CA ARG A 169 -19.36 -15.22 -6.19
C ARG A 169 -19.02 -15.78 -4.81
N LEU A 170 -20.00 -15.92 -3.92
CA LEU A 170 -19.76 -16.43 -2.58
C LEU A 170 -19.17 -17.84 -2.62
N GLN A 171 -19.70 -18.71 -3.49
CA GLN A 171 -19.15 -20.05 -3.69
C GLN A 171 -17.71 -20.02 -4.20
N LEU A 172 -17.38 -19.12 -5.14
CA LEU A 172 -16.01 -18.94 -5.60
C LEU A 172 -15.10 -18.39 -4.49
N GLN A 173 -15.58 -17.47 -3.65
CA GLN A 173 -14.81 -16.94 -2.52
C GLN A 173 -14.51 -18.03 -1.48
N GLU A 174 -15.47 -18.90 -1.20
CA GLU A 174 -15.30 -20.06 -0.31
C GLU A 174 -14.27 -21.07 -0.84
N SER A 175 -14.01 -21.08 -2.15
CA SER A 175 -12.95 -21.92 -2.74
C SER A 175 -11.52 -21.41 -2.46
N PHE A 176 -11.38 -20.19 -1.94
CA PHE A 176 -10.10 -19.63 -1.48
C PHE A 176 -10.12 -19.42 0.02
N GLU A 177 -9.07 -19.86 0.72
CA GLU A 177 -8.87 -19.48 2.12
C GLU A 177 -8.73 -17.96 2.23
N ASN A 178 -9.73 -17.32 2.83
CA ASN A 178 -9.79 -15.87 2.98
C ASN A 178 -10.32 -15.48 4.37
N TYR A 179 -9.78 -14.39 4.89
CA TYR A 179 -10.00 -13.92 6.26
C TYR A 179 -10.25 -12.42 6.24
N ASP A 180 -10.99 -11.93 7.23
CA ASP A 180 -11.06 -10.49 7.48
C ASP A 180 -9.69 -9.98 7.92
N ASN A 181 -9.22 -8.91 7.28
CA ASN A 181 -8.01 -8.21 7.65
C ASN A 181 -8.36 -7.02 8.54
N THR A 182 -7.68 -6.85 9.68
CA THR A 182 -7.80 -5.65 10.51
C THR A 182 -6.48 -4.91 10.65
N SER A 183 -5.47 -5.31 9.86
CA SER A 183 -4.13 -4.73 9.92
C SER A 183 -4.13 -3.31 9.39
N LYS A 184 -3.44 -2.42 10.11
CA LYS A 184 -3.06 -1.09 9.61
C LYS A 184 -1.76 -1.19 8.82
N LEU A 185 -1.69 -0.55 7.66
CA LEU A 185 -0.50 -0.56 6.80
C LEU A 185 -0.05 0.85 6.45
N LEU A 186 1.25 1.11 6.55
CA LEU A 186 1.93 2.27 5.96
C LEU A 186 2.88 1.80 4.87
N LEU A 187 2.60 2.15 3.63
CA LEU A 187 3.37 1.70 2.48
C LEU A 187 4.00 2.88 1.75
N ALA A 188 5.33 2.89 1.63
CA ALA A 188 6.06 3.89 0.86
C ALA A 188 6.47 3.33 -0.51
N CYS A 189 6.22 4.07 -1.59
CA CYS A 189 6.63 3.66 -2.92
C CYS A 189 8.17 3.67 -3.03
N GLY A 190 8.79 2.49 -3.11
CA GLY A 190 10.25 2.30 -3.12
C GLY A 190 10.82 1.74 -4.42
N HIS A 191 10.06 1.81 -5.52
CA HIS A 191 10.39 1.10 -6.76
C HIS A 191 11.52 1.78 -7.57
N MET A 192 12.77 1.48 -7.23
CA MET A 192 13.99 2.09 -7.79
C MET A 192 14.11 1.94 -9.31
N LYS A 193 13.95 0.71 -9.85
CA LYS A 193 14.08 0.47 -11.30
C LYS A 193 13.03 1.23 -12.12
N ARG A 194 11.90 1.61 -11.52
CA ARG A 194 10.86 2.43 -12.15
C ARG A 194 11.16 3.92 -12.05
N ASP A 195 11.48 4.40 -10.86
CA ASP A 195 11.83 5.80 -10.62
C ASP A 195 12.81 5.96 -9.47
N VAL A 196 13.92 6.65 -9.74
CA VAL A 196 15.01 6.86 -8.77
C VAL A 196 14.55 7.63 -7.53
N ARG A 197 13.63 8.59 -7.67
CA ARG A 197 13.14 9.38 -6.52
C ARG A 197 12.39 8.48 -5.54
N CYS A 198 11.57 7.57 -6.07
CA CYS A 198 10.89 6.56 -5.27
C CYS A 198 11.89 5.60 -4.61
N GLY A 199 12.88 5.12 -5.37
CA GLY A 199 13.91 4.22 -4.84
C GLY A 199 14.78 4.83 -3.73
N ILE A 200 15.00 6.15 -3.77
CA ILE A 200 15.72 6.89 -2.72
C ILE A 200 14.81 7.13 -1.50
N LEU A 201 13.61 7.68 -1.70
CA LEU A 201 12.74 8.09 -0.58
C LEU A 201 12.07 6.91 0.12
N GLY A 202 11.63 5.88 -0.62
CA GLY A 202 10.86 4.77 -0.05
C GLY A 202 11.53 4.11 1.17
N PRO A 203 12.78 3.63 1.06
CA PRO A 203 13.50 3.05 2.19
C PRO A 203 13.68 4.02 3.36
N ALA A 204 14.07 5.27 3.10
CA ALA A 204 14.27 6.29 4.14
C ALA A 204 12.97 6.59 4.91
N LEU A 205 11.84 6.67 4.21
CA LEU A 205 10.53 6.84 4.82
C LEU A 205 10.17 5.65 5.72
N CYS A 206 10.37 4.42 5.23
CA CYS A 206 10.12 3.21 6.03
C CYS A 206 10.99 3.14 7.29
N ASP A 207 12.26 3.55 7.21
CA ASP A 207 13.15 3.58 8.36
C ASP A 207 12.69 4.59 9.42
N GLU A 208 12.30 5.79 8.99
CA GLU A 208 11.81 6.82 9.91
C GLU A 208 10.46 6.43 10.53
N PHE A 209 9.54 5.85 9.76
CA PHE A 209 8.28 5.31 10.30
C PHE A 209 8.55 4.25 11.39
N HIS A 210 9.45 3.30 11.15
CA HIS A 210 9.79 2.30 12.17
C HIS A 210 10.38 2.92 13.43
N LYS A 211 11.26 3.91 13.30
CA LYS A 211 11.86 4.63 14.43
C LYS A 211 10.78 5.33 15.27
N ILE A 212 9.85 6.03 14.63
CA ILE A 212 8.74 6.72 15.30
C ILE A 212 7.79 5.74 15.97
N LEU A 213 7.42 4.65 15.28
CA LEU A 213 6.54 3.63 15.88
C LEU A 213 7.19 3.02 17.11
N LYS A 214 8.48 2.68 17.03
CA LYS A 214 9.25 2.16 18.17
C LYS A 214 9.32 3.15 19.34
N SER A 215 9.55 4.44 19.08
CA SER A 215 9.61 5.47 20.14
C SER A 215 8.26 5.65 20.84
N LYS A 216 7.15 5.44 20.12
CA LYS A 216 5.78 5.45 20.66
C LYS A 216 5.35 4.10 21.25
N GLN A 217 6.29 3.15 21.43
CA GLN A 217 6.05 1.80 21.97
C GLN A 217 5.01 0.99 21.17
N LEU A 218 4.90 1.28 19.88
CA LEU A 218 4.08 0.50 18.96
C LEU A 218 4.93 -0.57 18.29
N THR A 219 4.25 -1.66 17.97
CA THR A 219 4.86 -2.84 17.36
C THR A 219 4.33 -3.03 15.94
N ASN A 220 4.99 -3.93 15.20
CA ASN A 220 4.53 -4.36 13.89
C ASN A 220 3.17 -5.09 13.92
N LYS A 221 2.67 -5.46 15.12
CA LYS A 221 1.30 -5.97 15.30
C LYS A 221 0.27 -4.84 15.19
N ASP A 222 0.63 -3.63 15.61
CA ASP A 222 -0.25 -2.47 15.60
C ASP A 222 -0.33 -1.84 14.20
N ILE A 223 0.84 -1.61 13.58
CA ILE A 223 0.96 -1.00 12.25
C ILE A 223 2.13 -1.66 11.51
N LYS A 224 1.84 -2.21 10.33
CA LYS A 224 2.85 -2.78 9.43
C LYS A 224 3.39 -1.69 8.52
N VAL A 225 4.70 -1.69 8.27
CA VAL A 225 5.38 -0.70 7.45
C VAL A 225 6.17 -1.41 6.37
N GLY A 226 6.00 -1.00 5.12
CA GLY A 226 6.66 -1.65 4.01
C GLY A 226 6.83 -0.80 2.77
N ILE A 227 7.49 -1.41 1.80
CA ILE A 227 7.68 -0.84 0.47
C ILE A 227 6.59 -1.36 -0.45
N ILE A 228 5.99 -0.47 -1.24
CA ILE A 228 5.09 -0.83 -2.33
C ILE A 228 5.74 -0.54 -3.68
N SER A 229 5.37 -1.33 -4.69
CA SER A 229 5.73 -1.07 -6.08
C SER A 229 5.11 0.24 -6.59
N HIS A 230 5.35 0.58 -7.85
CA HIS A 230 4.94 1.88 -8.36
C HIS A 230 3.41 2.03 -8.44
N ILE A 231 2.87 3.00 -7.71
CA ILE A 231 1.44 3.32 -7.60
C ILE A 231 1.01 4.56 -8.42
N GLY A 232 1.87 5.02 -9.33
CA GLY A 232 1.67 6.29 -10.04
C GLY A 232 2.09 7.52 -9.22
N GLY A 233 2.21 8.67 -9.90
CA GLY A 233 2.59 9.93 -9.25
C GLY A 233 4.07 10.02 -8.86
N HIS A 234 4.99 9.38 -9.59
CA HIS A 234 6.44 9.48 -9.29
C HIS A 234 6.98 10.91 -9.36
N ALA A 235 6.31 11.81 -10.08
CA ALA A 235 6.66 13.23 -10.08
C ALA A 235 6.51 13.85 -8.68
N PHE A 236 5.62 13.27 -7.87
CA PHE A 236 5.35 13.63 -6.48
C PHE A 236 5.97 12.61 -5.50
N ALA A 237 7.15 12.07 -5.83
CA ALA A 237 7.82 11.04 -5.03
C ALA A 237 7.89 11.38 -3.53
N GLY A 238 8.07 10.33 -2.73
CA GLY A 238 7.58 10.34 -1.36
C GLY A 238 6.10 9.97 -1.31
N ASN A 239 5.67 9.04 -2.19
CA ASN A 239 4.30 8.56 -2.19
C ASN A 239 4.12 7.54 -1.06
N VAL A 240 3.18 7.82 -0.17
CA VAL A 240 2.85 6.97 0.98
C VAL A 240 1.36 6.64 0.94
N ILE A 241 1.00 5.39 1.17
CA ILE A 241 -0.39 4.97 1.38
C ILE A 241 -0.54 4.50 2.82
N TYR A 242 -1.52 5.04 3.52
CA TYR A 242 -2.00 4.49 4.78
C TYR A 242 -3.30 3.73 4.55
N PHE A 243 -3.35 2.46 4.94
CA PHE A 243 -4.59 1.68 5.06
C PHE A 243 -4.95 1.52 6.53
N ASN A 244 -6.18 1.85 6.90
CA ASN A 244 -6.68 1.66 8.26
C ASN A 244 -7.36 0.30 8.45
N GLU A 245 -7.79 0.02 9.68
CA GLU A 245 -8.47 -1.22 10.07
C GLU A 245 -9.83 -1.44 9.41
N LYS A 246 -10.40 -0.42 8.75
CA LYS A 246 -11.67 -0.49 8.01
C LYS A 246 -11.48 -0.69 6.51
N GLY A 247 -10.24 -0.75 6.04
CA GLY A 247 -9.92 -0.86 4.63
C GLY A 247 -9.93 0.47 3.86
N GLU A 248 -10.06 1.61 4.55
CA GLU A 248 -9.97 2.93 3.94
C GLU A 248 -8.50 3.28 3.69
N SER A 249 -8.23 3.93 2.55
CA SER A 249 -6.88 4.33 2.17
C SER A 249 -6.70 5.84 2.15
N ILE A 250 -5.54 6.34 2.55
CA ILE A 250 -5.13 7.74 2.36
C ILE A 250 -3.81 7.76 1.62
N TRP A 251 -3.76 8.55 0.56
CA TRP A 251 -2.59 8.69 -0.30
C TRP A 251 -1.94 10.04 -0.08
N TYR A 252 -0.66 10.01 0.24
CA TYR A 252 0.21 11.17 0.35
C TYR A 252 1.26 11.17 -0.75
N GLY A 253 1.74 12.36 -1.10
CA GLY A 253 2.88 12.58 -1.99
C GLY A 253 3.78 13.67 -1.42
N ARG A 254 5.00 13.80 -1.97
CA ARG A 254 6.02 14.74 -1.46
C ARG A 254 6.35 14.53 0.03
N VAL A 255 6.19 13.31 0.51
CA VAL A 255 6.54 12.96 1.90
C VAL A 255 8.06 12.79 1.98
N PHE A 256 8.65 13.48 2.95
CA PHE A 256 10.02 13.28 3.39
C PHE A 256 10.04 12.75 4.83
N PRO A 257 11.18 12.23 5.33
CA PRO A 257 11.27 11.71 6.69
C PRO A 257 10.76 12.68 7.78
N VAL A 258 11.01 13.98 7.60
CA VAL A 258 10.52 15.05 8.49
C VAL A 258 8.99 15.06 8.67
N ASN A 259 8.23 14.53 7.69
CA ASN A 259 6.78 14.47 7.74
C ASN A 259 6.25 13.21 8.44
N CYS A 260 7.08 12.19 8.65
CA CYS A 260 6.61 10.89 9.12
C CYS A 260 5.95 10.96 10.50
N GLU A 261 6.46 11.77 11.43
CA GLU A 261 5.85 11.91 12.76
C GLU A 261 4.48 12.57 12.69
N GLY A 262 4.33 13.60 11.85
CA GLY A 262 3.05 14.24 11.59
C GLY A 262 2.03 13.27 11.00
N ILE A 263 2.43 12.44 10.02
CA ILE A 263 1.55 11.40 9.45
C ILE A 263 1.10 10.39 10.52
N VAL A 264 2.02 9.88 11.34
CA VAL A 264 1.69 8.94 12.42
C VAL A 264 0.72 9.60 13.42
N THR A 265 0.99 10.83 13.81
CA THR A 265 0.20 11.52 14.84
C THR A 265 -1.17 11.94 14.32
N GLU A 266 -1.21 12.64 13.20
CA GLU A 266 -2.44 13.23 12.66
C GLU A 266 -3.31 12.18 11.97
N THR A 267 -2.71 11.37 11.10
CA THR A 267 -3.48 10.44 10.27
C THR A 267 -3.74 9.13 10.97
N VAL A 268 -2.69 8.49 11.51
CA VAL A 268 -2.82 7.14 12.05
C VAL A 268 -3.52 7.12 13.42
N PHE A 269 -3.27 8.11 14.28
CA PHE A 269 -3.91 8.16 15.60
C PHE A 269 -5.16 9.02 15.66
N ASN A 270 -5.09 10.23 15.09
CA ASN A 270 -6.17 11.21 15.24
C ASN A 270 -7.22 11.13 14.12
N GLY A 271 -7.00 10.32 13.09
CA GLY A 271 -7.91 10.19 11.95
C GLY A 271 -8.08 11.50 11.17
N ARG A 272 -7.05 12.36 11.15
CA ARG A 272 -7.01 13.64 10.42
C ARG A 272 -6.12 13.56 9.19
N ILE A 273 -6.52 14.25 8.13
CA ILE A 273 -5.82 14.25 6.84
C ILE A 273 -4.93 15.49 6.73
N ILE A 274 -3.66 15.30 6.40
CA ILE A 274 -2.71 16.40 6.20
C ILE A 274 -2.86 16.92 4.76
N LYS A 275 -3.50 18.07 4.62
CA LYS A 275 -3.96 18.61 3.34
C LYS A 275 -2.82 18.90 2.37
N GLU A 276 -1.70 19.46 2.83
CA GLU A 276 -0.58 19.81 1.96
C GLU A 276 0.12 18.60 1.32
N LEU A 277 -0.02 17.39 1.91
CA LEU A 277 0.54 16.14 1.39
C LEU A 277 -0.50 15.31 0.62
N TYR A 278 -1.79 15.62 0.79
CA TYR A 278 -2.92 14.78 0.40
C TYR A 278 -3.09 14.68 -1.13
N ARG A 279 -3.19 13.43 -1.60
CA ARG A 279 -3.44 13.09 -3.01
C ARG A 279 -4.85 12.57 -3.28
N GLY A 280 -5.48 11.96 -2.29
CA GLY A 280 -6.78 11.30 -2.42
C GLY A 280 -6.95 10.17 -1.40
N SER A 281 -8.18 9.71 -1.24
CA SER A 281 -8.55 8.54 -0.45
C SER A 281 -9.21 7.48 -1.33
#